data_AF-A0A2D5Z5T2-F1
#
_entry.id   AF-A0A2D5Z5T2-F1
#
_cell.length_a   1.000
_cell.length_b   1.000
_cell.length_c   1.000
_cell.angle_alpha   90.00
_cell.angle_beta   90.00
_cell.angle_gamma   90.00
#
_symmetry.space_group_name_H-M   'P 1'
#
loop_
_entity.id
_entity.type
_entity.pdbx_description
1 polymer ?
#
loop_
_entity_poly.entity_id
_entity_poly.type
_entity_poly.pdbx_seq_one_letter_code
_entity_poly.pdbx_strand_id
1 'polypeptide(L)'
;MIGAHFFDRMRRGAYFINTARGGLVDEAALHAALAGGRLAGAALDVFDEEPVRPDHPLLALDNVLCTPHFAGDTTTTMAMAVRTAMRQIEDGFAGRKPQYIVNDNAWTDARVHDLADSGIMSKNSKT
;
A
#
# COMPACT_ATOMS: atom_id res chain seq x y z
N MET A 1 -12.75 9.56 5.91
CA MET A 1 -11.53 10.40 6.03
C MET A 1 -11.30 10.70 7.51
N ILE A 2 -10.09 10.48 7.99
CA ILE A 2 -9.65 10.80 9.35
C ILE A 2 -9.16 12.26 9.33
N GLY A 3 -9.93 13.18 9.90
CA GLY A 3 -9.61 14.62 9.91
C GLY A 3 -9.91 15.27 11.27
N ALA A 4 -9.97 16.60 11.30
CA ALA A 4 -10.02 17.38 12.55
C ALA A 4 -11.08 16.89 13.56
N HIS A 5 -12.33 16.70 13.11
CA HIS A 5 -13.42 16.20 13.96
C HIS A 5 -13.14 14.79 14.54
N PHE A 6 -12.43 13.92 13.81
CA PHE A 6 -12.03 12.62 14.34
C PHE A 6 -11.02 12.77 15.48
N PHE A 7 -9.97 13.57 15.26
CA PHE A 7 -8.94 13.83 16.27
C PHE A 7 -9.52 14.54 17.51
N ASP A 8 -10.50 15.42 17.32
CA ASP A 8 -11.21 16.10 18.40
C ASP A 8 -12.05 15.17 19.29
N ARG A 9 -12.37 13.96 18.82
CA ARG A 9 -13.06 12.94 19.64
C ARG A 9 -12.12 11.90 20.23
N MET A 10 -10.84 11.88 19.85
CA MET A 10 -9.86 10.99 20.48
C MET A 10 -9.60 11.39 21.94
N ARG A 11 -9.02 10.53 22.77
CA ARG A 11 -8.56 10.98 24.10
C ARG A 11 -7.48 12.08 23.94
N ARG A 12 -7.49 13.12 24.78
CA ARG A 12 -6.42 14.14 24.78
C ARG A 12 -5.09 13.50 25.15
N GLY A 13 -4.04 13.81 24.39
CA GLY A 13 -2.72 13.19 24.56
C GLY A 13 -2.66 11.74 24.08
N ALA A 14 -3.60 11.30 23.23
CA ALA A 14 -3.49 10.01 22.56
C ALA A 14 -2.39 10.03 21.48
N TYR A 15 -1.92 8.84 21.12
CA TYR A 15 -1.04 8.64 19.96
C TYR A 15 -1.85 8.17 18.76
N PHE A 16 -1.45 8.59 17.57
CA PHE A 16 -2.04 8.15 16.30
C PHE A 16 -1.03 7.31 15.52
N ILE A 17 -1.46 6.17 14.96
CA ILE A 17 -0.58 5.27 14.21
C ILE A 17 -1.22 4.99 12.86
N ASN A 18 -0.49 5.21 11.77
CA ASN A 18 -0.96 4.87 10.42
C ASN A 18 0.12 4.13 9.63
N THR A 19 -0.15 2.87 9.35
CA THR A 19 0.64 2.00 8.45
C THR A 19 -0.23 1.44 7.32
N ALA A 20 -1.39 2.07 7.07
CA ALA A 20 -2.36 1.62 6.09
C ALA A 20 -2.16 2.35 4.77
N ARG A 21 -2.71 3.55 4.61
CA ARG A 21 -2.56 4.42 3.42
C ARG A 21 -2.55 5.89 3.86
N GLY A 22 -1.77 6.73 3.17
CA GLY A 22 -1.68 8.16 3.44
C GLY A 22 -3.03 8.88 3.28
N GLY A 23 -3.65 8.74 2.12
CA GLY A 23 -4.94 9.39 1.79
C GLY A 23 -6.16 9.00 2.63
N LEU A 24 -5.99 8.18 3.68
CA LEU A 24 -7.02 8.00 4.71
C LEU A 24 -7.09 9.21 5.67
N VAL A 25 -6.01 9.97 5.78
CA VAL A 25 -5.81 11.02 6.78
C VAL A 25 -5.70 12.37 6.10
N ASP A 26 -6.39 13.37 6.65
CA ASP A 26 -6.12 14.77 6.36
C ASP A 26 -4.84 15.16 7.12
N GLU A 27 -3.72 15.24 6.41
CA GLU A 27 -2.41 15.50 7.00
C GLU A 27 -2.28 16.90 7.60
N ALA A 28 -3.02 17.89 7.07
CA ALA A 28 -3.09 19.22 7.64
C ALA A 28 -3.81 19.21 9.00
N ALA A 29 -4.91 18.46 9.10
CA ALA A 29 -5.61 18.25 10.36
C ALA A 29 -4.77 17.45 11.37
N LEU A 30 -4.03 16.44 10.92
CA LEU A 30 -3.10 15.69 11.76
C LEU A 30 -1.99 16.59 12.30
N HIS A 31 -1.36 17.40 11.43
CA HIS A 31 -0.35 18.38 11.82
C HIS A 31 -0.90 19.34 12.88
N ALA A 32 -2.09 19.92 12.66
CA ALA A 32 -2.72 20.83 13.63
C ALA A 32 -3.01 20.13 14.97
N ALA A 33 -3.48 18.88 14.96
CA ALA A 33 -3.74 18.12 16.18
C ALA A 33 -2.46 17.80 16.96
N LEU A 34 -1.34 17.55 16.27
CA LEU A 34 -0.04 17.29 16.89
C LEU A 34 0.60 18.57 17.43
N ALA A 35 0.70 19.61 16.60
CA ALA A 35 1.28 20.90 16.98
C ALA A 35 0.47 21.59 18.10
N GLY A 36 -0.86 21.43 18.09
CA GLY A 36 -1.75 21.95 19.13
C GLY A 36 -1.83 21.09 20.40
N GLY A 37 -1.07 19.99 20.50
CA GLY A 37 -1.06 19.11 21.67
C GLY A 37 -2.37 18.35 21.91
N ARG A 38 -3.24 18.24 20.89
CA ARG A 38 -4.44 17.41 20.95
C ARG A 38 -4.06 15.94 21.01
N LEU A 39 -3.07 15.56 20.21
CA LEU A 39 -2.38 14.28 20.22
C LEU A 39 -1.01 14.46 20.88
N ALA A 40 -0.56 13.43 21.59
CA ALA A 40 0.79 13.42 22.16
C ALA A 40 1.85 13.14 21.11
N GLY A 41 1.51 12.40 20.06
CA GLY A 41 2.41 12.12 18.94
C GLY A 41 1.78 11.23 17.88
N ALA A 42 2.53 10.99 16.80
CA ALA A 42 2.12 10.07 15.74
C ALA A 42 3.27 9.16 15.28
N ALA A 43 2.91 7.96 14.80
CA ALA A 43 3.82 7.06 14.09
C ALA A 43 3.25 6.78 12.68
N LEU A 44 4.00 7.14 11.64
CA LEU A 44 3.52 7.14 10.25
C LEU A 44 4.48 6.35 9.35
N ASP A 45 3.97 5.34 8.65
CA ASP A 45 4.73 4.67 7.57
C ASP A 45 4.31 5.16 6.19
N VAL A 46 3.19 5.87 6.08
CA VAL A 46 2.55 6.22 4.80
C VAL A 46 2.14 7.69 4.78
N PHE A 47 2.21 8.29 3.60
CA PHE A 47 1.89 9.70 3.34
C PHE A 47 1.01 9.81 2.09
N ASP A 48 0.28 10.92 1.95
CA ASP A 48 -0.65 11.11 0.83
C ASP A 48 0.09 11.20 -0.51
N GLU A 49 1.20 11.96 -0.53
CA GLU A 49 2.15 11.98 -1.64
C GLU A 49 3.45 11.28 -1.25
N GLU A 50 3.88 10.34 -2.10
CA GLU A 50 5.10 9.58 -1.90
C GLU A 50 5.94 9.54 -3.19
N PRO A 51 7.28 9.70 -3.12
CA PRO A 51 8.08 9.86 -1.90
C PRO A 51 7.86 11.19 -1.16
N VAL A 52 7.93 11.15 0.16
CA VAL A 52 7.71 12.34 1.01
C VAL A 52 8.77 13.39 0.72
N ARG A 53 8.32 14.63 0.52
CA ARG A 53 9.24 15.74 0.34
C ARG A 53 9.98 16.07 1.66
N PRO A 54 11.27 16.44 1.61
CA PRO A 54 12.03 16.78 2.83
C PRO A 54 11.45 17.96 3.63
N ASP A 55 10.70 18.86 2.99
CA ASP A 55 10.06 20.03 3.58
C ASP A 55 8.64 19.75 4.13
N HIS A 56 8.24 18.47 4.20
CA HIS A 56 6.89 18.10 4.63
C HIS A 56 6.64 18.47 6.10
N PRO A 57 5.54 19.18 6.45
CA PRO A 57 5.33 19.73 7.79
C PRO A 57 5.35 18.69 8.91
N LEU A 58 4.81 17.50 8.68
CA LEU A 58 4.82 16.42 9.67
C LEU A 58 6.23 15.93 10.02
N LEU A 59 7.21 16.07 9.13
CA LEU A 59 8.61 15.65 9.38
C LEU A 59 9.36 16.64 10.28
N ALA A 60 8.85 17.86 10.44
CA ALA A 60 9.46 18.89 11.29
C ALA A 60 9.02 18.80 12.75
N LEU A 61 8.07 17.92 13.09
CA LEU A 61 7.51 17.80 14.43
C LEU A 61 8.28 16.76 15.26
N ASP A 62 8.81 17.18 16.41
CA ASP A 62 9.56 16.29 17.34
C ASP A 62 8.73 15.12 17.91
N ASN A 63 7.40 15.23 17.85
CA ASN A 63 6.48 14.20 18.30
C ASN A 63 5.93 13.33 17.16
N VAL A 64 6.59 13.31 16.01
CA VAL A 64 6.29 12.41 14.89
C VAL A 64 7.46 11.46 14.66
N LEU A 65 7.16 10.17 14.68
CA LEU A 65 8.06 9.13 14.21
C LEU A 65 7.57 8.69 12.82
N CYS A 66 8.46 8.66 11.84
CA CYS A 66 8.09 8.21 10.50
C CYS A 66 9.05 7.17 9.92
N THR A 67 8.51 6.34 9.04
CA THR A 67 9.25 5.38 8.24
C THR A 67 8.87 5.50 6.76
N PRO A 68 9.77 5.15 5.82
CA PRO A 68 9.56 5.40 4.40
C PRO A 68 8.78 4.28 3.70
N HIS A 69 7.50 4.09 4.02
CA HIS A 69 6.57 3.12 3.42
C HIS A 69 7.17 1.72 3.20
N PHE A 70 7.69 1.16 4.27
CA PHE A 70 8.39 -0.12 4.23
C PHE A 70 8.02 -1.05 5.39
N ALA A 71 6.93 -0.76 6.13
CA ALA A 71 6.50 -1.61 7.24
C ALA A 71 6.19 -3.06 6.79
N GLY A 72 5.79 -3.26 5.53
CA GLY A 72 5.57 -4.58 4.93
C GLY A 72 6.83 -5.24 4.35
N ASP A 73 7.90 -4.49 4.12
CA ASP A 73 9.04 -4.89 3.29
C ASP A 73 10.12 -5.66 4.06
N THR A 74 9.69 -6.68 4.77
CA THR A 74 10.60 -7.64 5.40
C THR A 74 11.20 -8.58 4.36
N THR A 75 12.40 -9.12 4.63
CA THR A 75 13.08 -10.08 3.74
C THR A 75 12.21 -11.30 3.41
N THR A 76 11.49 -11.82 4.41
CA THR A 76 10.54 -12.92 4.24
C THR A 76 9.36 -12.53 3.35
N THR A 77 8.75 -11.37 3.60
CA THR A 77 7.57 -10.91 2.84
C THR A 77 7.92 -10.61 1.40
N MET A 78 9.06 -9.96 1.14
CA MET A 78 9.54 -9.70 -0.21
C MET A 78 9.77 -11.00 -1.00
N ALA A 79 10.42 -11.99 -0.38
CA ALA A 79 10.62 -13.30 -1.01
C ALA A 79 9.30 -14.04 -1.28
N MET A 80 8.32 -13.94 -0.38
CA MET A 80 6.98 -14.49 -0.57
C MET A 80 6.19 -13.77 -1.67
N ALA A 81 6.28 -12.45 -1.73
CA ALA A 81 5.62 -11.62 -2.72
C ALA A 81 6.11 -11.96 -4.13
N VAL A 82 7.43 -12.02 -4.33
CA VAL A 82 8.03 -12.40 -5.63
C VAL A 82 7.59 -13.80 -6.04
N ARG A 83 7.70 -14.79 -5.14
CA ARG A 83 7.25 -16.17 -5.45
C ARG A 83 5.77 -16.23 -5.80
N THR A 84 4.94 -15.44 -5.11
CA THR A 84 3.50 -15.41 -5.36
C THR A 84 3.20 -14.74 -6.69
N ALA A 85 3.82 -13.60 -7.00
CA ALA A 85 3.67 -12.92 -8.28
C ALA A 85 4.06 -13.83 -9.45
N MET A 86 5.20 -14.54 -9.36
CA MET A 86 5.63 -15.46 -10.41
C MET A 86 4.62 -16.59 -10.64
N ARG A 87 4.09 -17.21 -9.58
CA ARG A 87 3.03 -18.23 -9.71
C ARG A 87 1.75 -17.68 -10.38
N GLN A 88 1.31 -16.48 -10.01
CA GLN A 88 0.13 -15.85 -10.62
C GLN A 88 0.35 -15.60 -12.13
N ILE A 89 1.57 -15.19 -12.50
CA ILE A 89 1.97 -14.99 -13.90
C ILE A 89 1.94 -16.34 -14.65
N GLU A 90 2.57 -17.38 -14.09
CA GLU A 90 2.57 -18.73 -14.66
C GLU A 90 1.16 -19.31 -14.84
N ASP A 91 0.26 -19.09 -13.87
CA ASP A 91 -1.14 -19.49 -13.98
C ASP A 91 -1.83 -18.78 -15.15
N GLY A 92 -1.65 -17.46 -15.26
CA GLY A 92 -2.16 -16.68 -16.40
C GLY A 92 -1.63 -17.21 -17.73
N PHE A 93 -0.33 -17.50 -17.82
CA PHE A 93 0.30 -18.13 -19.00
C PHE A 93 -0.05 -19.61 -19.22
N ALA A 94 -0.81 -20.22 -18.33
CA ALA A 94 -1.31 -21.58 -18.53
C ALA A 94 -2.83 -21.61 -18.72
N GLY A 95 -3.47 -20.46 -18.90
CA GLY A 95 -4.92 -20.34 -18.99
C GLY A 95 -5.65 -20.65 -17.67
N ARG A 96 -4.92 -20.72 -16.54
CA ARG A 96 -5.49 -20.90 -15.20
C ARG A 96 -5.75 -19.54 -14.57
N LYS A 97 -6.93 -19.34 -13.99
CA LYS A 97 -7.25 -18.10 -13.29
C LYS A 97 -6.28 -17.91 -12.10
N PRO A 98 -5.53 -16.80 -12.04
CA PRO A 98 -4.63 -16.55 -10.91
C PRO A 98 -5.40 -16.46 -9.58
N GLN A 99 -4.91 -17.13 -8.54
CA GLN A 99 -5.60 -17.25 -7.25
C GLN A 99 -5.95 -15.90 -6.57
N TYR A 100 -5.11 -14.87 -6.71
CA TYR A 100 -5.22 -13.59 -5.99
C TYR A 100 -5.64 -12.44 -6.89
N ILE A 101 -6.37 -12.72 -7.96
CA ILE A 101 -6.91 -11.67 -8.81
C ILE A 101 -7.92 -10.82 -8.02
N VAL A 102 -7.75 -9.50 -8.09
CA VAL A 102 -8.60 -8.53 -7.38
C VAL A 102 -9.77 -8.10 -8.26
N ASN A 103 -9.52 -7.87 -9.55
CA ASN A 103 -10.54 -7.50 -10.52
C ASN A 103 -10.93 -8.70 -11.37
N ASP A 104 -11.97 -9.42 -10.94
CA ASP A 104 -12.45 -10.62 -11.63
C ASP A 104 -12.86 -10.37 -13.09
N ASN A 105 -13.39 -9.19 -13.40
CA ASN A 105 -13.79 -8.82 -14.77
C ASN A 105 -12.59 -8.73 -15.72
N ALA A 106 -11.39 -8.49 -15.20
CA ALA A 106 -10.18 -8.47 -16.02
C ALA A 106 -9.85 -9.86 -16.56
N TRP A 107 -10.17 -10.93 -15.81
CA TRP A 107 -9.92 -12.30 -16.28
C TRP A 107 -10.84 -12.70 -17.41
N THR A 108 -12.12 -12.31 -17.37
CA THR A 108 -13.10 -12.66 -18.39
C THR A 108 -13.02 -11.80 -19.66
N ASP A 109 -12.08 -10.84 -19.72
CA ASP A 109 -11.85 -10.03 -20.90
C ASP A 109 -11.18 -10.87 -21.99
N ALA A 110 -11.75 -10.86 -23.20
CA ALA A 110 -11.27 -11.68 -24.32
C ALA A 110 -9.78 -11.48 -24.61
N ARG A 111 -9.25 -10.26 -24.40
CA ARG A 111 -7.83 -9.93 -24.62
C ARG A 111 -6.87 -10.72 -23.72
N VAL A 112 -7.34 -11.19 -22.56
CA VAL A 112 -6.53 -11.99 -21.62
C VAL A 112 -6.40 -13.43 -22.12
N HIS A 113 -7.41 -13.95 -22.81
CA HIS A 113 -7.41 -15.31 -23.35
C HIS A 113 -6.75 -15.38 -24.75
N ASP A 114 -6.83 -14.33 -25.55
CA ASP A 114 -6.12 -14.23 -26.85
C ASP A 114 -4.58 -14.32 -26.69
N LEU A 115 -4.03 -13.92 -25.53
CA LEU A 115 -2.61 -14.06 -25.23
C LEU A 115 -2.19 -15.53 -25.10
N ALA A 116 -3.08 -16.40 -24.64
CA ALA A 116 -2.81 -17.84 -24.57
C ALA A 116 -2.74 -18.49 -25.95
N ASP A 117 -3.55 -17.98 -26.87
CA ASP A 117 -3.65 -18.47 -28.25
C ASP A 117 -2.59 -17.86 -29.19
N SER A 118 -1.90 -16.79 -28.77
CA SER A 118 -0.88 -16.07 -29.55
C SER A 118 0.41 -16.87 -29.86
N GLY A 119 0.53 -18.10 -29.37
CA GLY A 119 1.69 -18.96 -29.61
C GLY A 119 2.95 -18.60 -28.82
N ILE A 120 2.93 -17.52 -28.03
CA ILE A 120 3.98 -17.20 -27.04
C ILE A 120 4.10 -18.32 -25.99
N MET A 121 3.00 -19.03 -25.72
CA MET A 121 2.91 -20.11 -24.73
C MET A 121 3.16 -21.52 -25.29
N SER A 122 3.33 -21.70 -26.61
CA SER A 122 3.36 -23.03 -27.26
C SER A 122 4.76 -23.67 -27.40
N LYS A 123 5.84 -23.08 -26.88
CA LYS A 123 7.22 -23.53 -27.19
C LYS A 123 8.00 -24.29 -26.12
N ASN A 124 7.37 -24.77 -25.04
CA ASN A 124 8.05 -25.63 -24.05
C ASN A 124 7.41 -27.02 -23.89
N SER A 125 7.02 -27.65 -25.00
CA SER A 125 6.82 -29.10 -25.05
C SER A 125 7.79 -29.68 -26.08
N LYS A 126 8.63 -30.63 -25.63
CA LYS A 126 9.77 -31.29 -26.31
C LYS A 126 11.06 -30.48 -26.16
N THR A 127 12.10 -30.93 -25.48
CA THR A 127 12.65 -32.27 -25.18
C THR A 127 13.30 -32.30 -23.81
#